data_AF-A0A3N1D3K3-F1
#
_entry.id   AF-A0A3N1D3K3-F1
#
_cell.length_a   1.000
_cell.length_b   1.000
_cell.length_c   1.000
_cell.angle_alpha   90.00
_cell.angle_beta   90.00
_cell.angle_gamma   90.00
#
_symmetry.space_group_name_H-M   'P 1'
#
loop_
_entity.id
_entity.type
_entity.pdbx_description
1 polymer ?
#
loop_
_entity_poly.entity_id
_entity_poly.type
_entity_poly.pdbx_seq_one_letter_code
_entity_poly.pdbx_strand_id
1 'polypeptide(L)'
;MPDIRPEQQVLAIEAIKSIGRLPAHAAFSDLIAALHHLADARGFDFAELLNAAQRSYRTHLNEASEYKIGDEVRLLRRPNESGTVVRQVTNAPGTLTLHVHVPGAPHLRAISPDQVEPAAPFPVVGEATTAGKAELEAIALLASARRARQAPPPEAHALIAALATWSGRPVDQVATTLDPKVDLYIASSPDPRGPATRTGPEAAPSRPRPALRAVPSPKATRSIRKP
;
A
#
# COMPACT_ATOMS: atom_id res chain seq x y z
N MET A 1 7.94 7.05 25.43
CA MET A 1 7.44 6.47 24.15
C MET A 1 8.62 5.75 23.51
N PRO A 2 8.46 4.53 22.97
CA PRO A 2 9.53 3.88 22.23
C PRO A 2 9.77 4.62 20.92
N ASP A 3 11.01 5.02 20.68
CA ASP A 3 11.43 5.70 19.47
C ASP A 3 11.66 4.65 18.38
N ILE A 4 10.73 4.55 17.41
CA ILE A 4 10.77 3.55 16.35
C ILE A 4 11.84 3.97 15.36
N ARG A 5 12.96 3.24 15.31
CA ARG A 5 14.08 3.58 14.44
C ARG A 5 13.62 3.60 12.97
N PRO A 6 13.98 4.64 12.19
CA PRO A 6 13.47 4.81 10.82
C PRO A 6 13.81 3.63 9.90
N GLU A 7 14.93 2.94 10.15
CA GLU A 7 15.34 1.70 9.49
C GLU A 7 14.33 0.53 9.60
N GLN A 8 13.60 0.39 10.71
CA GLN A 8 12.58 -0.65 10.87
C GLN A 8 11.28 -0.32 10.14
N GLN A 9 10.96 0.98 9.97
CA GLN A 9 9.80 1.40 9.19
C GLN A 9 10.02 1.14 7.69
N VAL A 10 11.24 1.34 7.19
CA VAL A 10 11.59 1.09 5.77
C VAL A 10 11.41 -0.39 5.40
N LEU A 11 11.92 -1.32 6.22
CA LEU A 11 11.78 -2.77 5.99
C LEU A 11 10.31 -3.22 5.93
N ALA A 12 9.48 -2.74 6.84
CA ALA A 12 8.04 -3.06 6.86
C ALA A 12 7.27 -2.53 5.63
N ILE A 13 7.87 -1.60 4.90
CA ILE A 13 7.24 -0.83 3.84
C ILE A 13 7.71 -1.28 2.46
N GLU A 14 8.99 -1.66 2.28
CA GLU A 14 9.44 -2.38 1.08
C GLU A 14 8.68 -3.70 0.94
N ALA A 15 8.42 -4.35 2.06
CA ALA A 15 7.68 -5.59 2.15
C ALA A 15 6.26 -5.54 1.56
N ILE A 16 5.56 -4.41 1.71
CA ILE A 16 4.20 -4.24 1.17
C ILE A 16 4.26 -3.98 -0.35
N LYS A 17 5.37 -3.43 -0.87
CA LYS A 17 5.56 -3.16 -2.31
C LYS A 17 5.81 -4.41 -3.14
N SER A 18 6.45 -5.43 -2.57
CA SER A 18 6.87 -6.62 -3.30
C SER A 18 5.72 -7.53 -3.72
N ILE A 19 4.55 -7.40 -3.09
CA ILE A 19 3.30 -8.13 -3.35
C ILE A 19 2.84 -8.05 -4.83
N GLY A 20 3.24 -7.02 -5.57
CA GLY A 20 2.94 -6.89 -7.00
C GLY A 20 4.04 -7.35 -7.98
N ARG A 21 5.24 -7.75 -7.52
CA ARG A 21 6.40 -8.01 -8.43
C ARG A 21 7.34 -9.14 -8.04
N LEU A 22 7.27 -9.67 -6.82
CA LEU A 22 8.02 -10.87 -6.45
C LEU A 22 7.15 -12.13 -6.63
N PRO A 23 7.76 -13.33 -6.79
CA PRO A 23 7.02 -14.58 -6.59
C PRO A 23 6.35 -14.55 -5.21
N ALA A 24 5.07 -14.93 -5.16
CA ALA A 24 4.18 -14.67 -4.01
C ALA A 24 4.78 -15.03 -2.64
N HIS A 25 5.59 -16.09 -2.56
CA HIS A 25 6.30 -16.47 -1.35
C HIS A 25 7.19 -15.36 -0.75
N ALA A 26 7.97 -14.66 -1.57
CA ALA A 26 8.85 -13.60 -1.08
C ALA A 26 8.02 -12.39 -0.62
N ALA A 27 6.98 -12.02 -1.37
CA ALA A 27 5.99 -11.03 -0.97
C ALA A 27 5.27 -11.32 0.36
N PHE A 28 4.93 -12.59 0.63
CA PHE A 28 4.37 -12.98 1.92
C PHE A 28 5.42 -12.98 3.05
N SER A 29 6.66 -13.39 2.77
CA SER A 29 7.76 -13.39 3.75
C SER A 29 8.06 -11.96 4.22
N ASP A 30 8.12 -11.06 3.24
CA ASP A 30 8.19 -9.62 3.40
C ASP A 30 7.05 -9.09 4.28
N LEU A 31 5.78 -9.33 3.90
CA LEU A 31 4.61 -8.89 4.67
C LEU A 31 4.65 -9.41 6.13
N ILE A 32 5.13 -10.63 6.35
CA ILE A 32 5.31 -11.19 7.69
C ILE A 32 6.37 -10.41 8.49
N ALA A 33 7.50 -10.05 7.87
CA ALA A 33 8.51 -9.20 8.51
C ALA A 33 7.97 -7.80 8.85
N ALA A 34 7.15 -7.23 7.97
CA ALA A 34 6.47 -5.95 8.21
C ALA A 34 5.54 -5.99 9.44
N LEU A 35 4.74 -7.05 9.54
CA LEU A 35 3.84 -7.27 10.68
C LEU A 35 4.62 -7.53 11.99
N HIS A 36 5.79 -8.14 11.91
CA HIS A 36 6.69 -8.31 13.06
C HIS A 36 7.19 -6.97 13.59
N HIS A 37 7.77 -6.12 12.72
CA HIS A 37 8.22 -4.77 13.11
C HIS A 37 7.07 -3.90 13.63
N LEU A 38 5.86 -4.04 13.09
CA LEU A 38 4.68 -3.34 13.59
C LEU A 38 4.25 -3.85 14.99
N ALA A 39 4.36 -5.14 15.26
CA ALA A 39 4.09 -5.71 16.57
C ALA A 39 5.09 -5.18 17.63
N ASP A 40 6.39 -5.23 17.32
CA ASP A 40 7.46 -4.66 18.16
C ASP A 40 7.19 -3.18 18.49
N ALA A 41 6.91 -2.39 17.46
CA ALA A 41 6.62 -0.96 17.58
C ALA A 41 5.37 -0.63 18.41
N ARG A 42 4.47 -1.60 18.61
CA ARG A 42 3.26 -1.49 19.43
C ARG A 42 3.36 -2.22 20.77
N GLY A 43 4.47 -2.89 21.04
CA GLY A 43 4.67 -3.69 22.27
C GLY A 43 3.82 -4.96 22.32
N PHE A 44 3.43 -5.52 21.17
CA PHE A 44 2.75 -6.80 21.09
C PHE A 44 3.75 -7.94 20.83
N ASP A 45 3.55 -9.08 21.48
CA ASP A 45 4.28 -10.31 21.14
C ASP A 45 3.77 -10.82 19.77
N PHE A 46 4.65 -10.81 18.77
CA PHE A 46 4.32 -11.28 17.42
C PHE A 46 3.98 -12.78 17.39
N ALA A 47 4.62 -13.61 18.22
CA ALA A 47 4.32 -15.04 18.31
C ALA A 47 2.95 -15.26 18.97
N GLU A 48 2.57 -14.48 19.99
CA GLU A 48 1.22 -14.53 20.56
C GLU A 48 0.16 -14.09 19.54
N LEU A 49 0.39 -12.98 18.82
CA LEU A 49 -0.48 -12.50 17.74
C LEU A 49 -0.65 -13.56 16.63
N LEU A 50 0.45 -14.17 16.18
CA LEU A 50 0.42 -15.21 15.15
C LEU A 50 -0.34 -16.45 15.64
N ASN A 51 -0.14 -16.87 16.90
CA ASN A 51 -0.89 -17.96 17.51
C ASN A 51 -2.38 -17.64 17.70
N ALA A 52 -2.75 -16.38 17.97
CA ALA A 52 -4.14 -15.94 18.00
C ALA A 52 -4.76 -15.95 16.59
N ALA A 53 -4.05 -15.44 15.58
CA ALA A 53 -4.48 -15.46 14.19
C ALA A 53 -4.65 -16.90 13.65
N GLN A 54 -3.70 -17.80 13.94
CA GLN A 54 -3.79 -19.22 13.57
C GLN A 54 -4.96 -19.93 14.26
N ARG A 55 -5.26 -19.61 15.54
CA ARG A 55 -6.45 -20.13 16.23
C ARG A 55 -7.72 -19.64 15.53
N SER A 56 -7.85 -18.34 15.24
CA SER A 56 -8.99 -17.78 14.50
C SER A 56 -9.16 -18.43 13.12
N TYR A 57 -8.06 -18.62 12.38
CA TYR A 57 -8.08 -19.27 11.07
C TYR A 57 -8.56 -20.73 11.15
N ARG A 58 -8.11 -21.51 12.14
CA ARG A 58 -8.60 -22.88 12.37
C ARG A 58 -10.07 -22.90 12.79
N THR A 59 -10.54 -21.92 13.55
CA THR A 59 -11.96 -21.75 13.85
C THR A 59 -12.76 -21.52 12.56
N HIS A 60 -12.34 -20.60 11.70
CA HIS A 60 -13.02 -20.33 10.42
C HIS A 60 -12.98 -21.50 9.43
N LEU A 61 -11.96 -22.36 9.46
CA LEU A 61 -11.94 -23.59 8.65
C LEU A 61 -12.95 -24.66 9.11
N ASN A 62 -13.31 -24.65 10.40
CA ASN A 62 -14.24 -25.62 11.00
C ASN A 62 -15.68 -25.09 11.09
N GLU A 63 -15.89 -23.80 10.84
CA GLU A 63 -17.21 -23.18 10.78
C GLU A 63 -17.86 -23.45 9.41
N ALA A 64 -18.88 -24.31 9.39
CA ALA A 64 -19.73 -24.53 8.23
C ALA A 64 -20.67 -23.32 8.01
N SER A 65 -20.09 -22.19 7.61
CA SER A 65 -20.83 -21.01 7.19
C SER A 65 -21.22 -21.08 5.72
N GLU A 66 -22.43 -20.65 5.40
CA GLU A 66 -22.91 -20.45 4.03
C GLU A 66 -22.10 -19.37 3.28
N TYR A 67 -21.58 -18.39 4.03
CA TYR A 67 -20.80 -17.27 3.52
C TYR A 67 -19.31 -17.41 3.88
N LYS A 68 -18.44 -16.81 3.09
CA LYS A 68 -16.98 -16.79 3.27
C LYS A 68 -16.45 -15.36 3.29
N ILE A 69 -15.24 -15.19 3.83
CA ILE A 69 -14.52 -13.92 3.71
C ILE A 69 -14.18 -13.69 2.24
N GLY A 70 -14.55 -12.52 1.71
CA GLY A 70 -14.48 -12.17 0.30
C GLY A 70 -15.82 -12.21 -0.43
N ASP A 71 -16.87 -12.83 0.15
CA ASP A 71 -18.18 -12.93 -0.51
C ASP A 71 -18.87 -11.57 -0.60
N GLU A 72 -19.46 -11.30 -1.77
CA GLU A 72 -20.26 -10.13 -2.07
C GLU A 72 -21.73 -10.38 -1.66
N VAL A 73 -22.24 -9.57 -0.73
CA VAL A 73 -23.55 -9.77 -0.08
C VAL A 73 -24.42 -8.51 -0.09
N ARG A 74 -25.73 -8.70 -0.30
CA ARG A 74 -26.76 -7.67 -0.22
C ARG A 74 -27.44 -7.71 1.15
N LEU A 75 -27.74 -6.54 1.71
CA LEU A 75 -28.27 -6.42 3.07
C LEU A 75 -29.80 -6.43 3.05
N LEU A 76 -30.45 -7.48 3.60
CA LEU A 76 -31.91 -7.61 3.52
C LEU A 76 -32.67 -6.48 4.22
N ARG A 77 -32.15 -5.96 5.33
CA ARG A 77 -32.71 -4.79 6.04
C ARG A 77 -32.47 -3.46 5.33
N ARG A 78 -31.64 -3.44 4.29
CA ARG A 78 -31.25 -2.27 3.49
C ARG A 78 -31.06 -2.71 2.04
N PRO A 79 -32.12 -3.07 1.31
CA PRO A 79 -32.02 -3.87 0.07
C PRO A 79 -31.29 -3.20 -1.10
N ASN A 80 -30.91 -1.92 -0.95
CA ASN A 80 -30.08 -1.16 -1.88
C ASN A 80 -28.59 -1.16 -1.49
N GLU A 81 -28.23 -1.54 -0.25
CA GLU A 81 -26.85 -1.63 0.21
C GLU A 81 -26.27 -3.02 -0.10
N SER A 82 -25.12 -3.03 -0.77
CA SER A 82 -24.26 -4.21 -0.99
C SER A 82 -22.89 -4.00 -0.35
N GLY A 83 -22.26 -5.07 0.09
CA GLY A 83 -20.92 -5.04 0.69
C GLY A 83 -20.20 -6.38 0.60
N THR A 84 -18.98 -6.43 1.12
CA THR A 84 -18.14 -7.64 1.13
C THR A 84 -17.95 -8.14 2.54
N VAL A 85 -18.09 -9.44 2.77
CA VAL A 85 -17.79 -10.08 4.08
C VAL A 85 -16.28 -10.01 4.30
N VAL A 86 -15.83 -9.24 5.30
CA VAL A 86 -14.39 -9.07 5.60
C VAL A 86 -13.93 -9.83 6.84
N ARG A 87 -14.86 -10.21 7.71
CA ARG A 87 -14.58 -10.98 8.93
C ARG A 87 -15.82 -11.74 9.38
N GLN A 88 -15.61 -12.87 10.03
CA GLN A 88 -16.63 -13.66 10.71
C GLN A 88 -16.30 -13.72 12.21
N VAL A 89 -17.31 -13.73 13.08
CA VAL A 89 -17.15 -13.86 14.53
C VAL A 89 -18.28 -14.72 15.09
N THR A 90 -17.93 -15.88 15.64
CA THR A 90 -18.87 -16.69 16.42
C THR A 90 -18.83 -16.26 17.88
N ASN A 91 -19.90 -15.64 18.35
CA ASN A 91 -20.07 -15.23 19.74
C ASN A 91 -20.71 -16.36 20.54
N ALA A 92 -20.43 -16.48 21.85
CA ALA A 92 -21.24 -17.31 22.72
C ALA A 92 -22.67 -16.73 22.77
N PRO A 93 -23.75 -17.53 22.58
CA PRO A 93 -23.83 -18.99 22.64
C PRO A 93 -23.86 -19.71 21.27
N GLY A 94 -22.87 -19.47 20.40
CA GLY A 94 -22.76 -20.08 19.07
C GLY A 94 -23.36 -19.23 17.94
N THR A 95 -23.67 -17.95 18.18
CA THR A 95 -24.25 -17.05 17.17
C THR A 95 -23.17 -16.50 16.26
N LEU A 96 -23.19 -16.89 14.98
CA LEU A 96 -22.33 -16.33 13.95
C LEU A 96 -22.74 -14.88 13.62
N THR A 97 -21.76 -13.99 13.56
CA THR A 97 -21.89 -12.60 13.14
C THR A 97 -20.94 -12.33 11.98
N LEU A 98 -21.48 -11.88 10.85
CA LEU A 98 -20.72 -11.42 9.70
C LEU A 98 -20.37 -9.94 9.89
N HIS A 99 -19.12 -9.58 9.63
CA HIS A 99 -18.69 -8.19 9.51
C HIS A 99 -18.58 -7.84 8.03
N VAL A 100 -19.49 -7.00 7.56
CA VAL A 100 -19.59 -6.58 6.16
C VAL A 100 -19.01 -5.19 5.99
N HIS A 101 -18.06 -5.05 5.07
CA HIS A 101 -17.58 -3.76 4.58
C HIS A 101 -18.49 -3.28 3.44
N VAL A 102 -19.05 -2.08 3.57
CA VAL A 102 -19.85 -1.43 2.53
C VAL A 102 -19.04 -0.24 2.02
N PRO A 103 -18.65 -0.18 0.72
CA PRO A 103 -17.96 0.98 0.15
C PRO A 103 -18.71 2.28 0.48
N GLY A 104 -18.03 3.34 0.91
CA GLY A 104 -18.71 4.56 1.36
C GLY A 104 -19.30 4.52 2.77
N ALA A 105 -19.32 3.40 3.49
CA ALA A 105 -19.67 3.37 4.92
C ALA A 105 -18.42 3.57 5.80
N PRO A 106 -18.48 4.35 6.89
CA PRO A 106 -17.32 4.64 7.73
C PRO A 106 -16.90 3.46 8.63
N HIS A 107 -17.78 2.48 8.85
CA HIS A 107 -17.59 1.38 9.78
C HIS A 107 -18.10 0.07 9.20
N LEU A 108 -17.46 -1.04 9.59
CA LEU A 108 -17.95 -2.39 9.30
C LEU A 108 -19.31 -2.61 9.97
N ARG A 109 -20.24 -3.20 9.24
CA ARG A 109 -21.56 -3.58 9.79
C ARG A 109 -21.49 -5.00 10.35
N ALA A 110 -21.84 -5.15 11.62
CA ALA A 110 -22.11 -6.47 12.22
C ALA A 110 -23.53 -6.89 11.83
N ILE A 111 -23.67 -8.01 11.12
CA ILE A 111 -24.92 -8.50 10.53
C ILE A 111 -25.01 -10.02 10.74
N SER A 112 -26.22 -10.53 10.99
CA SER A 112 -26.45 -11.97 11.13
C SER A 112 -26.63 -12.62 9.74
N PRO A 113 -26.22 -13.89 9.52
CA PRO A 113 -26.31 -14.54 8.20
C PRO A 113 -27.72 -14.56 7.58
N ASP A 114 -28.79 -14.61 8.39
CA ASP A 114 -30.20 -14.52 7.97
C ASP A 114 -30.62 -13.13 7.47
N GLN A 115 -29.73 -12.13 7.54
CA GLN A 115 -30.00 -10.74 7.15
C GLN A 115 -29.18 -10.31 5.94
N VAL A 116 -28.52 -11.28 5.28
CA VAL A 116 -27.82 -11.10 4.01
C VAL A 116 -28.28 -12.17 3.01
N GLU A 117 -28.05 -11.86 1.74
CA GLU A 117 -28.12 -12.79 0.61
C GLU A 117 -26.96 -12.49 -0.35
N PRO A 118 -26.62 -13.37 -1.31
CA PRO A 118 -25.64 -13.06 -2.34
C PRO A 118 -25.99 -11.76 -3.10
N ALA A 119 -25.00 -10.88 -3.30
CA ALA A 119 -25.20 -9.65 -4.05
C ALA A 119 -25.33 -9.91 -5.56
N ALA A 120 -25.85 -8.91 -6.28
CA ALA A 120 -25.61 -8.83 -7.72
C ALA A 120 -24.09 -8.67 -7.96
N PRO A 121 -23.51 -9.37 -8.96
CA PRO A 121 -22.08 -9.27 -9.25
C PRO A 121 -21.62 -7.84 -9.49
N PHE A 122 -20.44 -7.48 -8.98
CA PHE A 122 -19.84 -6.18 -9.28
C PHE A 122 -19.63 -5.98 -10.80
N PRO A 123 -19.97 -4.81 -11.38
CA PRO A 123 -19.76 -4.56 -12.80
C PRO A 123 -18.26 -4.50 -13.15
N VAL A 124 -17.88 -5.06 -14.31
CA VAL A 124 -16.48 -5.05 -14.76
C VAL A 124 -16.07 -3.62 -15.16
N VAL A 125 -15.09 -3.06 -14.46
CA VAL A 125 -14.54 -1.72 -14.73
C VAL A 125 -13.01 -1.79 -14.73
N GLY A 126 -12.39 -1.53 -15.88
CA GLY A 126 -10.95 -1.76 -16.05
C GLY A 126 -10.64 -3.25 -15.88
N GLU A 127 -9.74 -3.58 -14.96
CA GLU A 127 -9.51 -4.98 -14.56
C GLU A 127 -10.30 -5.41 -13.31
N ALA A 128 -11.08 -4.53 -12.70
CA ALA A 128 -11.81 -4.82 -11.49
C ALA A 128 -13.10 -5.61 -11.79
N THR A 129 -13.17 -6.84 -11.26
CA THR A 129 -14.32 -7.75 -11.37
C THR A 129 -15.05 -7.98 -10.03
N THR A 130 -14.57 -7.35 -8.96
CA THR A 130 -15.14 -7.39 -7.61
C THR A 130 -15.05 -6.00 -6.98
N ALA A 131 -15.95 -5.70 -6.05
CA ALA A 131 -15.95 -4.43 -5.31
C ALA A 131 -14.64 -4.23 -4.55
N GLY A 132 -14.09 -5.29 -3.95
CA GLY A 132 -12.80 -5.25 -3.26
C GLY A 132 -11.62 -4.90 -4.16
N LYS A 133 -11.56 -5.46 -5.39
CA LYS A 133 -10.51 -5.09 -6.36
C LYS A 133 -10.70 -3.65 -6.84
N ALA A 134 -11.94 -3.25 -7.14
CA ALA A 134 -12.25 -1.90 -7.60
C ALA A 134 -11.85 -0.83 -6.57
N GLU A 135 -12.09 -1.09 -5.29
CA GLU A 135 -11.72 -0.18 -4.21
C GLU A 135 -10.20 -0.02 -4.08
N LEU A 136 -9.45 -1.13 -4.15
CA LEU A 136 -7.99 -1.12 -4.11
C LEU A 136 -7.38 -0.38 -5.32
N GLU A 137 -7.93 -0.60 -6.52
CA GLU A 137 -7.49 0.04 -7.74
C GLU A 137 -7.78 1.55 -7.73
N ALA A 138 -8.97 1.95 -7.25
CA ALA A 138 -9.32 3.36 -7.04
C ALA A 138 -8.36 4.04 -6.04
N ILE A 139 -8.06 3.39 -4.92
CA ILE A 139 -7.08 3.89 -3.92
C ILE A 139 -5.71 4.09 -4.56
N ALA A 140 -5.22 3.13 -5.34
CA ALA A 140 -3.91 3.20 -5.99
C ALA A 140 -3.82 4.33 -7.02
N LEU A 141 -4.87 4.52 -7.84
CA LEU A 141 -4.96 5.61 -8.82
C LEU A 141 -5.06 6.99 -8.15
N LEU A 142 -5.94 7.14 -7.15
CA LEU A 142 -6.09 8.38 -6.36
C LEU A 142 -4.77 8.76 -5.66
N ALA A 143 -4.10 7.79 -5.03
CA ALA A 143 -2.81 8.01 -4.39
C ALA A 143 -1.72 8.44 -5.39
N SER A 144 -1.70 7.83 -6.57
CA SER A 144 -0.74 8.17 -7.62
C SER A 144 -0.96 9.59 -8.13
N ALA A 145 -2.20 9.99 -8.39
CA ALA A 145 -2.56 11.36 -8.78
C ALA A 145 -2.22 12.38 -7.66
N ARG A 146 -2.55 12.08 -6.40
CA ARG A 146 -2.25 12.95 -5.24
C ARG A 146 -0.74 13.13 -5.05
N ARG A 147 0.08 12.07 -5.17
CA ARG A 147 1.56 12.18 -5.15
C ARG A 147 2.08 13.02 -6.33
N ALA A 148 1.53 12.83 -7.53
CA ALA A 148 1.90 13.61 -8.72
C ALA A 148 1.39 15.06 -8.70
N ARG A 149 0.54 15.43 -7.73
CA ARG A 149 -0.21 16.70 -7.66
C ARG A 149 -1.06 16.95 -8.93
N GLN A 150 -1.63 15.89 -9.47
CA GLN A 150 -2.48 15.89 -10.66
C GLN A 150 -3.94 15.65 -10.28
N ALA A 151 -4.86 16.01 -11.18
CA ALA A 151 -6.25 15.59 -11.07
C ALA A 151 -6.34 14.05 -11.14
N PRO A 152 -7.27 13.40 -10.42
CA PRO A 152 -7.49 11.97 -10.54
C PRO A 152 -7.83 11.57 -11.98
N PRO A 153 -7.35 10.41 -12.46
CA PRO A 153 -7.63 9.95 -13.82
C PRO A 153 -9.12 9.56 -13.98
N PRO A 154 -9.67 9.56 -15.21
CA PRO A 154 -11.06 9.16 -15.47
C PRO A 154 -11.42 7.77 -14.92
N GLU A 155 -10.47 6.84 -14.96
CA GLU A 155 -10.60 5.47 -14.48
C GLU A 155 -10.90 5.41 -12.98
N ALA A 156 -10.26 6.28 -12.17
CA ALA A 156 -10.54 6.39 -10.74
C ALA A 156 -11.99 6.84 -10.49
N HIS A 157 -12.49 7.79 -11.28
CA HIS A 157 -13.87 8.26 -11.19
C HIS A 157 -14.87 7.16 -11.59
N ALA A 158 -14.57 6.38 -12.64
CA ALA A 158 -15.40 5.27 -13.08
C ALA A 158 -15.50 4.17 -12.01
N LEU A 159 -14.39 3.83 -11.35
CA LEU A 159 -14.36 2.87 -10.23
C LEU A 159 -15.18 3.37 -9.03
N ILE A 160 -15.04 4.64 -8.63
CA ILE A 160 -15.82 5.24 -7.55
C ILE A 160 -17.32 5.26 -7.89
N ALA A 161 -17.69 5.58 -9.13
CA ALA A 161 -19.08 5.59 -9.58
C ALA A 161 -19.71 4.17 -9.60
N ALA A 162 -18.94 3.15 -9.99
CA ALA A 162 -19.35 1.75 -9.94
C ALA A 162 -19.52 1.26 -8.50
N LEU A 163 -18.57 1.57 -7.61
CA LEU A 163 -18.67 1.31 -6.16
C LEU A 163 -19.91 1.98 -5.54
N ALA A 164 -20.17 3.24 -5.89
CA ALA A 164 -21.33 3.99 -5.43
C ALA A 164 -22.66 3.34 -5.86
N THR A 165 -22.78 3.02 -7.15
CA THR A 165 -23.97 2.35 -7.71
C THR A 165 -24.20 0.98 -7.07
N TRP A 166 -23.15 0.14 -7.00
CA TRP A 166 -23.25 -1.22 -6.49
C TRP A 166 -23.52 -1.30 -4.98
N SER A 167 -22.90 -0.41 -4.19
CA SER A 167 -23.12 -0.33 -2.74
C SER A 167 -24.38 0.45 -2.35
N GLY A 168 -25.08 1.09 -3.31
CA GLY A 168 -26.22 1.97 -3.05
C GLY A 168 -25.88 3.23 -2.25
N ARG A 169 -24.63 3.71 -2.32
CA ARG A 169 -24.11 4.83 -1.55
C ARG A 169 -23.79 6.02 -2.47
N PRO A 170 -23.98 7.27 -2.03
CA PRO A 170 -23.61 8.44 -2.83
C PRO A 170 -22.11 8.47 -3.17
N VAL A 171 -21.78 8.98 -4.36
CA VAL A 171 -20.40 9.05 -4.91
C VAL A 171 -19.46 9.84 -3.99
N ASP A 172 -19.94 10.94 -3.42
CA ASP A 172 -19.25 11.76 -2.43
C ASP A 172 -18.93 10.96 -1.16
N GLN A 173 -19.86 10.15 -0.66
CA GLN A 173 -19.65 9.32 0.53
C GLN A 173 -18.63 8.21 0.27
N VAL A 174 -18.66 7.58 -0.92
CA VAL A 174 -17.61 6.64 -1.34
C VAL A 174 -16.26 7.34 -1.34
N ALA A 175 -16.10 8.43 -2.09
CA ALA A 175 -14.86 9.19 -2.18
C ALA A 175 -14.30 9.62 -0.81
N THR A 176 -15.14 10.20 0.06
CA THR A 176 -14.74 10.60 1.42
C THR A 176 -14.26 9.43 2.29
N THR A 177 -14.79 8.22 2.13
CA THR A 177 -14.26 7.04 2.84
C THR A 177 -12.99 6.45 2.25
N LEU A 178 -12.67 6.77 0.98
CA LEU A 178 -11.40 6.39 0.37
C LEU A 178 -10.27 7.33 0.76
N ASP A 179 -10.53 8.62 0.98
CA ASP A 179 -9.51 9.61 1.38
C ASP A 179 -8.55 9.15 2.49
N PRO A 180 -9.01 8.68 3.67
CA PRO A 180 -8.10 8.21 4.72
C PRO A 180 -7.34 6.93 4.32
N LYS A 181 -7.90 6.11 3.41
CA LYS A 181 -7.23 4.92 2.87
C LYS A 181 -6.17 5.30 1.83
N VAL A 182 -6.42 6.34 1.04
CA VAL A 182 -5.47 6.96 0.11
C VAL A 182 -4.31 7.57 0.88
N ASP A 183 -4.57 8.31 1.96
CA ASP A 183 -3.51 8.90 2.79
C ASP A 183 -2.68 7.81 3.49
N LEU A 184 -3.32 6.75 4.00
CA LEU A 184 -2.61 5.58 4.53
C LEU A 184 -1.76 4.89 3.45
N TYR A 185 -2.29 4.69 2.24
CA TYR A 185 -1.55 4.12 1.11
C TYR A 185 -0.40 5.02 0.64
N ILE A 186 -0.53 6.34 0.77
CA ILE A 186 0.56 7.30 0.53
C ILE A 186 1.64 7.14 1.60
N ALA A 187 1.28 7.16 2.88
CA ALA A 187 2.22 6.98 3.98
C ALA A 187 2.94 5.61 3.96
N SER A 188 2.23 4.54 3.57
CA SER A 188 2.75 3.18 3.50
C SER A 188 3.50 2.85 2.21
N SER A 189 3.72 3.81 1.29
CA SER A 189 4.47 3.56 0.05
C SER A 189 5.44 4.70 -0.27
N PRO A 190 6.75 4.53 0.01
CA PRO A 190 7.77 5.53 -0.22
C PRO A 190 7.82 5.93 -1.68
N ASP A 191 8.00 7.23 -1.89
CA ASP A 191 8.31 7.79 -3.20
C ASP A 191 9.52 7.03 -3.78
N PRO A 192 9.42 6.41 -4.98
CA PRO A 192 10.59 5.84 -5.64
C PRO A 192 11.63 6.92 -6.00
N ARG A 193 11.30 8.22 -5.87
CA ARG A 193 12.22 9.35 -5.91
C ARG A 193 12.71 9.70 -4.51
N GLY A 194 13.52 8.82 -3.93
CA GLY A 194 14.41 9.24 -2.84
C GLY A 194 15.25 10.45 -3.27
N PRO A 195 15.72 11.29 -2.33
CA PRO A 195 16.45 12.50 -2.66
C PRO A 195 17.67 12.15 -3.51
N ALA A 196 17.80 12.77 -4.69
CA ALA A 196 18.96 12.59 -5.54
C ALA A 196 20.23 12.91 -4.75
N THR A 197 21.08 11.91 -4.54
CA THR A 197 22.33 12.03 -3.80
C THR A 197 23.20 13.07 -4.49
N ARG A 198 23.28 14.26 -3.88
CA ARG A 198 24.15 15.34 -4.34
C ARG A 198 25.60 15.08 -3.93
N THR A 199 26.16 13.96 -4.38
CA THR A 199 27.59 13.63 -4.25
C THR A 199 28.40 14.40 -5.29
N GLY A 200 28.43 15.72 -5.14
CA GLY A 200 29.53 16.53 -5.68
C GLY A 200 30.68 16.49 -4.67
N PRO A 201 31.86 15.93 -5.00
CA PRO A 201 32.97 15.89 -4.06
C PRO A 201 33.44 17.31 -3.72
N GLU A 202 33.47 17.56 -2.42
CA GLU A 202 33.93 18.75 -1.74
C GLU A 202 35.35 19.15 -2.17
N ALA A 203 35.48 20.32 -2.79
CA ALA A 203 36.78 20.87 -3.20
C ALA A 203 37.51 21.47 -2.00
N ALA A 204 38.34 20.66 -1.32
CA ALA A 204 39.22 21.13 -0.26
C ALA A 204 40.28 22.14 -0.78
N PRO A 205 40.71 23.13 0.03
CA PRO A 205 41.44 24.30 -0.46
C PRO A 205 42.93 24.03 -0.75
N SER A 206 43.41 24.55 -1.89
CA SER A 206 44.81 24.44 -2.31
C SER A 206 45.67 25.65 -1.94
N ARG A 207 46.69 25.48 -1.08
CA ARG A 207 48.02 26.17 -1.04
C ARG A 207 48.80 25.80 0.25
N PRO A 208 50.13 26.01 0.37
CA PRO A 208 51.02 26.80 -0.51
C PRO A 208 52.27 26.09 -1.10
N ARG A 209 52.94 26.83 -2.01
CA ARG A 209 54.27 26.58 -2.62
C ARG A 209 55.39 26.49 -1.58
N PRO A 210 56.47 25.70 -1.81
CA PRO A 210 57.67 26.14 -2.57
C PRO A 210 58.26 25.03 -3.49
N ALA A 211 59.35 25.16 -4.27
CA ALA A 211 60.04 26.29 -4.94
C ALA A 211 61.02 25.75 -6.05
N LEU A 212 61.62 26.66 -6.84
CA LEU A 212 62.94 26.57 -7.50
C LEU A 212 63.43 25.24 -8.14
N ARG A 213 63.37 25.16 -9.49
CA ARG A 213 64.57 25.14 -10.34
C ARG A 213 64.24 25.43 -11.81
N ALA A 214 64.87 26.47 -12.37
CA ALA A 214 64.89 26.70 -13.82
C ALA A 214 66.11 25.99 -14.43
N VAL A 215 65.94 25.37 -15.59
CA VAL A 215 67.02 24.83 -16.43
C VAL A 215 66.85 25.44 -17.83
N PRO A 216 67.90 26.00 -18.46
CA PRO A 216 67.75 26.80 -19.66
C PRO A 216 67.77 25.99 -20.98
N SER A 217 66.94 26.45 -21.93
CA SER A 217 67.14 26.48 -23.39
C SER A 217 67.53 25.22 -24.18
N PRO A 218 66.77 24.91 -25.24
CA PRO A 218 67.29 24.43 -26.52
C PRO A 218 67.35 25.55 -27.57
N LYS A 219 68.36 25.48 -28.45
CA LYS A 219 68.62 26.43 -29.54
C LYS A 219 67.77 26.14 -30.79
N ALA A 220 67.25 27.20 -31.40
CA ALA A 220 67.09 27.36 -32.84
C ALA A 220 67.48 28.83 -33.14
N THR A 221 68.10 29.21 -34.26
CA THR A 221 68.25 28.59 -35.59
C THR A 221 69.53 29.16 -36.22
N ARG A 222 70.07 28.55 -37.30
CA ARG A 222 70.30 29.22 -38.61
C ARG A 222 71.23 28.42 -39.51
N SER A 223 70.71 28.05 -40.68
CA SER A 223 71.48 27.58 -41.84
C SER A 223 72.28 28.73 -42.47
N ILE A 224 73.44 28.44 -43.05
CA ILE A 224 73.86 28.88 -44.40
C ILE A 224 75.15 28.13 -44.79
N ARG A 225 75.34 27.93 -46.10
CA ARG A 225 76.37 27.10 -46.75
C ARG A 225 77.31 27.99 -47.59
N LYS A 226 78.43 27.39 -48.05
CA LYS A 226 79.33 27.78 -49.17
C LYS A 226 80.63 28.53 -48.81
N PRO A 227 81.68 28.43 -49.66
CA PRO A 227 81.77 27.71 -50.95
C PRO A 227 81.80 26.19 -50.83
#